data_AF-A0A167GUW6-F1
#
_entry.id   AF-A0A167GUW6-F1
#
_cell.length_a   1.000
_cell.length_b   1.000
_cell.length_c   1.000
_cell.angle_alpha   90.00
_cell.angle_beta   90.00
_cell.angle_gamma   90.00
#
_symmetry.space_group_name_H-M   'P 1'
#
loop_
_entity.id
_entity.type
_entity.pdbx_description
1 polymer ?
#
loop_
_entity_poly.entity_id
_entity_poly.type
_entity_poly.pdbx_seq_one_letter_code
_entity_poly.pdbx_strand_id
1 'polypeptide(L)'
;MKDIDSFYFPLAEELCRLAYGVRTYDASKHKFFTLRVHLIMLFGDMPAVAKLMNLKGHNGNKPCRMCEISSVRYSEGNSRAGGVPLDRRTFPSPSPPQHNPLQLPLRSHISMLADAEAVACAETNAEAGWRATQSGINGISIWRHFGSVIWPTSFPLDFMHLVFENVVPLLLDLWLGTSKHCREGDDFTLPPAIASAVAEQVSKSGQTIPGAFGRRVPHL
;
A
#
# COMPACT_ATOMS: atom_id res chain seq x y z
N MET A 1 13.58 -16.11 4.67
CA MET A 1 12.66 -15.46 3.73
C MET A 1 13.29 -15.63 2.35
N LYS A 2 12.60 -16.26 1.39
CA LYS A 2 13.09 -16.33 0.01
C LYS A 2 13.19 -14.90 -0.51
N ASP A 3 14.35 -14.54 -1.04
CA ASP A 3 14.59 -13.23 -1.62
C ASP A 3 13.63 -13.02 -2.80
N ILE A 4 12.72 -12.05 -2.68
CA ILE A 4 11.74 -11.77 -3.74
C ILE A 4 12.44 -11.19 -4.97
N ASP A 5 13.57 -10.52 -4.78
CA ASP A 5 14.33 -9.94 -5.87
C ASP A 5 14.93 -11.05 -6.75
N SER A 6 15.37 -12.16 -6.14
CA SER A 6 15.82 -13.35 -6.90
C SER A 6 14.74 -13.94 -7.82
N PHE A 7 13.46 -13.83 -7.44
CA PHE A 7 12.35 -14.28 -8.27
C PHE A 7 12.11 -13.33 -9.45
N TYR A 8 12.24 -12.02 -9.24
CA TYR A 8 12.04 -10.99 -10.27
C TYR A 8 13.28 -10.70 -11.11
N PHE A 9 14.44 -11.24 -10.75
CA PHE A 9 15.70 -10.97 -11.43
C PHE A 9 15.64 -11.19 -12.96
N PRO A 10 15.08 -12.31 -13.48
CA PRO A 10 14.97 -12.51 -14.93
C PRO A 10 14.11 -11.43 -15.62
N LEU A 11 13.00 -11.03 -14.98
CA LEU A 11 12.15 -9.95 -15.48
C LEU A 11 12.89 -8.61 -15.48
N ALA A 12 13.66 -8.32 -14.43
CA ALA A 12 14.45 -7.10 -14.36
C ALA A 12 15.51 -7.05 -15.47
N GLU A 13 16.19 -8.16 -15.77
CA GLU A 13 17.14 -8.24 -16.88
C GLU A 13 16.47 -7.95 -18.24
N GLU A 14 15.31 -8.54 -18.49
CA GLU A 14 14.54 -8.30 -19.73
C GLU A 14 14.09 -6.84 -19.84
N LEU A 15 13.57 -6.27 -18.74
CA LEU A 15 13.16 -4.87 -18.71
C LEU A 15 14.34 -3.91 -18.95
N CYS A 16 15.53 -4.21 -18.43
CA CYS A 16 16.74 -3.45 -18.74
C CYS A 16 17.04 -3.47 -20.24
N ARG A 17 16.99 -4.65 -20.89
CA ARG A 17 17.19 -4.76 -22.35
C ARG A 17 16.13 -3.99 -23.13
N LEU A 18 14.87 -4.08 -22.71
CA LEU A 18 13.77 -3.32 -23.30
C LEU A 18 13.94 -1.81 -23.12
N ALA A 19 14.49 -1.34 -22.01
CA ALA A 19 14.74 0.08 -21.79
C ALA A 19 15.80 0.66 -22.76
N TYR A 20 16.86 -0.11 -23.07
CA TYR A 20 17.82 0.25 -24.11
C TYR A 20 17.18 0.24 -25.52
N GLY A 21 16.37 -0.78 -25.75
CA GLY A 21 15.57 -0.94 -26.96
C GLY A 21 15.90 -2.23 -27.69
N VAL A 22 14.86 -2.93 -28.14
CA VAL A 22 14.98 -4.18 -28.89
C VAL A 22 14.37 -4.03 -30.27
N ARG A 23 14.94 -4.71 -31.26
CA ARG A 23 14.38 -4.75 -32.61
C ARG A 23 13.14 -5.65 -32.60
N THR A 24 11.98 -5.08 -32.92
CA THR A 24 10.68 -5.75 -32.90
C THR A 24 10.01 -5.63 -34.26
N TYR A 25 9.29 -6.67 -34.67
CA TYR A 25 8.52 -6.66 -35.91
C TYR A 25 7.07 -6.25 -35.64
N ASP A 26 6.59 -5.21 -36.34
CA ASP A 26 5.18 -4.81 -36.33
C ASP A 26 4.47 -5.53 -37.48
N ALA A 27 3.64 -6.53 -37.13
CA ALA A 27 2.89 -7.32 -38.09
C ALA A 27 1.84 -6.50 -38.87
N SER A 28 1.32 -5.42 -38.28
CA SER A 28 0.32 -4.56 -38.93
C SER A 28 0.95 -3.65 -40.00
N LYS A 29 2.21 -3.24 -39.79
CA LYS A 29 2.95 -2.33 -40.70
C LYS A 29 3.97 -3.04 -41.58
N HIS A 30 4.14 -4.35 -41.39
CA HIS A 30 5.15 -5.20 -42.04
C HIS A 30 6.57 -4.62 -41.97
N LYS A 31 6.94 -3.99 -40.86
CA LYS A 31 8.23 -3.30 -40.69
C LYS A 31 8.84 -3.57 -39.32
N PHE A 32 10.16 -3.52 -39.26
CA PHE A 32 10.88 -3.52 -37.99
C PHE A 32 10.92 -2.12 -37.38
N PHE A 33 10.79 -2.04 -36.06
CA PHE A 33 10.99 -0.83 -35.29
C PHE A 33 11.77 -1.15 -34.01
N THR A 34 12.28 -0.11 -33.34
CA THR A 34 12.92 -0.26 -32.02
C THR A 34 11.86 -0.09 -30.94
N LEU A 35 11.54 -1.16 -30.23
CA LEU A 35 10.65 -1.12 -29.07
C LEU A 35 11.46 -0.73 -27.83
N ARG A 36 11.02 0.32 -27.14
CA ARG A 36 11.52 0.68 -25.81
C ARG A 36 10.40 0.56 -24.79
N VAL A 37 10.67 -0.10 -23.66
CA VAL A 37 9.69 -0.26 -22.57
C VAL A 37 10.33 0.26 -21.28
N HIS A 38 9.57 1.05 -20.52
CA HIS A 38 9.99 1.61 -19.25
C HIS A 38 8.99 1.20 -18.15
N LEU A 39 9.51 0.66 -17.05
CA LEU A 39 8.72 0.29 -15.89
C LEU A 39 8.38 1.54 -15.07
N ILE A 40 7.10 1.87 -14.96
CA ILE A 40 6.65 3.10 -14.27
C ILE A 40 5.91 2.84 -12.95
N MET A 41 5.26 1.69 -12.80
CA MET A 41 4.43 1.35 -11.65
C MET A 41 4.48 -0.14 -11.33
N LEU A 42 4.41 -0.47 -10.04
CA LEU A 42 4.31 -1.83 -9.52
C LEU A 42 3.13 -1.92 -8.55
N PHE A 43 2.23 -2.87 -8.83
CA PHE A 43 0.99 -3.06 -8.09
C PHE A 43 1.05 -4.33 -7.24
N GLY A 44 0.22 -4.37 -6.21
CA GLY A 44 0.02 -5.52 -5.34
C GLY A 44 -0.67 -5.10 -4.05
N ASP A 45 -1.12 -6.10 -3.28
CA ASP A 45 -1.62 -5.87 -1.93
C ASP A 45 -0.52 -5.24 -1.03
N MET A 46 -0.92 -4.74 0.13
CA MET A 46 0.01 -4.09 1.05
C MET A 46 1.24 -4.96 1.40
N PRO A 47 1.10 -6.26 1.73
CA PRO A 47 2.23 -7.15 1.98
C PRO A 47 3.15 -7.35 0.77
N ALA A 48 2.61 -7.53 -0.44
CA ALA A 48 3.40 -7.72 -1.65
C ALA A 48 4.20 -6.46 -1.98
N VAL A 49 3.55 -5.29 -1.96
CA VAL A 49 4.22 -4.01 -2.21
C VAL A 49 5.30 -3.73 -1.16
N ALA A 50 5.05 -4.04 0.11
CA ALA A 50 6.07 -3.92 1.15
C ALA A 50 7.31 -4.75 0.83
N LYS A 51 7.16 -5.98 0.31
CA LYS A 51 8.29 -6.81 -0.13
C LYS A 51 8.98 -6.22 -1.36
N LEU A 52 8.22 -5.79 -2.38
CA LEU A 52 8.80 -5.17 -3.59
C LEU A 52 9.64 -3.93 -3.25
N MET A 53 9.21 -3.14 -2.26
CA MET A 53 9.91 -1.94 -1.81
C MET A 53 11.00 -2.22 -0.76
N ASN A 54 11.21 -3.47 -0.35
CA ASN A 54 12.04 -3.85 0.80
C ASN A 54 11.71 -3.07 2.08
N LEU A 55 10.42 -2.90 2.38
CA LEU A 55 9.96 -2.28 3.63
C LEU A 55 9.89 -3.30 4.77
N LYS A 56 10.18 -2.83 5.98
CA LYS A 56 10.10 -3.59 7.23
C LYS A 56 8.67 -3.80 7.71
N GLY A 57 7.74 -2.96 7.25
CA GLY A 57 6.34 -2.97 7.67
C GLY A 57 6.15 -2.55 9.13
N HIS A 58 5.19 -3.16 9.83
CA HIS A 58 4.78 -2.79 11.19
C HIS A 58 5.87 -2.95 12.27
N ASN A 59 6.98 -3.63 11.96
CA ASN A 59 8.12 -3.82 12.87
C ASN A 59 9.15 -2.69 12.80
N GLY A 60 8.99 -1.73 11.88
CA GLY A 60 9.82 -0.52 11.80
C GLY A 60 9.29 0.60 12.70
N ASN A 61 10.19 1.49 13.11
CA ASN A 61 9.87 2.73 13.79
C ASN A 61 9.09 3.66 12.87
N LYS A 62 9.39 3.72 11.57
CA LYS A 62 8.58 4.44 10.56
C LYS A 62 7.87 3.43 9.64
N PRO A 63 6.77 2.79 10.06
CA PRO A 63 6.17 1.67 9.32
C PRO A 63 5.39 2.12 8.08
N CYS A 64 5.01 3.40 7.99
CA CYS A 64 4.30 3.93 6.83
C CYS A 64 5.23 4.03 5.62
N ARG A 65 4.75 3.58 4.46
CA ARG A 65 5.47 3.69 3.19
C ARG A 65 5.39 5.08 2.56
N MET A 66 4.44 5.90 2.97
CA MET A 66 4.18 7.23 2.40
C MET A 66 4.71 8.38 3.26
N CYS A 67 4.78 8.21 4.59
CA CYS A 67 5.20 9.25 5.51
C CYS A 67 6.28 8.78 6.48
N GLU A 68 6.95 9.73 7.10
CA GLU A 68 8.04 9.53 8.06
C GLU A 68 7.57 9.53 9.52
N ILE A 69 6.26 9.43 9.73
CA ILE A 69 5.67 9.43 11.06
C ILE A 69 6.12 8.19 11.82
N SER A 70 6.75 8.40 12.99
CA SER A 70 7.16 7.32 13.87
C SER A 70 5.95 6.63 14.49
N SER A 71 6.03 5.31 14.60
CA SER A 71 5.04 4.46 15.26
C SER A 71 5.00 4.76 16.75
N VAL A 72 3.80 4.75 17.30
CA VAL A 72 3.56 4.81 18.74
C VAL A 72 2.93 3.50 19.19
N ARG A 73 3.23 3.11 20.42
CA ARG A 73 2.61 1.95 21.06
C ARG A 73 1.61 2.46 22.09
N TYR A 74 0.44 1.82 22.11
CA TYR A 74 -0.52 2.09 23.16
C TYR A 74 0.02 1.49 24.47
N SER A 75 -0.01 2.28 25.55
CA SER A 75 0.51 1.85 26.87
C SER A 75 -0.41 0.85 27.58
N GLU A 76 -1.71 0.91 27.30
CA GLU A 76 -2.72 0.08 27.97
C GLU A 76 -3.13 -1.09 27.09
N GLY A 77 -2.42 -2.20 27.23
CA GLY A 77 -2.72 -3.43 26.52
C GLY A 77 -1.46 -4.05 25.97
N ASN A 78 -1.42 -5.38 25.95
CA ASN A 78 -0.28 -6.17 25.50
C ASN A 78 -0.14 -6.15 23.95
N SER A 79 -0.49 -5.03 23.31
CA SER A 79 -0.41 -4.84 21.87
C SER A 79 1.06 -4.71 21.47
N ARG A 80 1.62 -5.79 20.89
CA ARG A 80 2.99 -5.83 20.38
C ARG A 80 3.21 -4.97 19.12
N ALA A 81 2.13 -4.56 18.46
CA ALA A 81 2.18 -3.81 17.20
C ALA A 81 2.13 -2.30 17.44
N GLY A 82 3.11 -1.56 16.90
CA GLY A 82 3.06 -0.10 16.85
C GLY A 82 2.15 0.39 15.73
N GLY A 83 1.41 1.47 15.99
CA GLY A 83 0.54 2.12 15.01
C GLY A 83 1.03 3.50 14.63
N VAL A 84 0.49 4.05 13.54
CA VAL A 84 0.72 5.45 13.11
C VAL A 84 -0.59 6.25 13.14
N PRO A 85 -1.25 6.37 14.29
CA PRO A 85 -2.47 7.16 14.39
C PRO A 85 -2.15 8.64 14.17
N LEU A 86 -3.09 9.34 13.51
CA LEU A 86 -3.02 10.78 13.31
C LEU A 86 -3.31 11.52 14.62
N ASP A 87 -4.29 11.08 15.40
CA ASP A 87 -4.53 11.55 16.76
C ASP A 87 -3.77 10.69 17.76
N ARG A 88 -2.84 11.32 18.48
CA ARG A 88 -1.93 10.66 19.42
C ARG A 88 -2.17 11.09 20.85
N ARG A 89 -3.20 11.87 21.14
CA ARG A 89 -3.43 12.46 22.48
C ARG A 89 -3.53 11.41 23.59
N THR A 90 -3.94 10.19 23.27
CA THR A 90 -4.06 9.06 24.20
C THR A 90 -2.81 8.19 24.27
N PHE A 91 -1.72 8.54 23.59
CA PHE A 91 -0.49 7.75 23.53
C PHE A 91 0.61 8.37 24.42
N PRO A 92 1.53 7.56 24.96
CA PRO A 92 2.64 8.07 25.77
C PRO A 92 3.58 8.98 24.99
N SER A 93 3.91 10.15 25.55
CA SER A 93 4.83 11.14 24.98
C SER A 93 4.55 11.47 23.50
N PRO A 94 3.31 11.85 23.14
CA PRO A 94 2.89 11.94 21.76
C PRO A 94 3.35 13.28 21.18
N SER A 95 4.60 13.33 20.73
CA SER A 95 5.10 14.48 19.97
C SER A 95 5.14 14.15 18.48
N PRO A 96 4.35 14.83 17.62
CA PRO A 96 3.26 15.74 17.95
C PRO A 96 1.99 15.01 18.45
N PRO A 97 1.10 15.68 19.21
CA PRO A 97 -0.11 15.06 19.76
C PRO A 97 -1.17 14.80 18.68
N GLN A 98 -1.08 15.49 17.55
CA GLN A 98 -1.93 15.29 16.40
C GLN A 98 -1.15 15.61 15.12
N HIS A 99 -1.38 14.82 14.08
CA HIS A 99 -0.86 15.08 12.73
C HIS A 99 -1.96 15.66 11.85
N ASN A 100 -1.65 16.72 11.11
CA ASN A 100 -2.54 17.25 10.09
C ASN A 100 -2.52 16.31 8.86
N PRO A 101 -3.64 15.67 8.48
CA PRO A 101 -3.70 14.75 7.35
C PRO A 101 -3.29 15.39 6.01
N LEU A 102 -3.42 16.72 5.89
CA LEU A 102 -3.06 17.46 4.67
C LEU A 102 -1.60 17.94 4.66
N GLN A 103 -0.86 17.75 5.77
CA GLN A 103 0.51 18.22 5.94
C GLN A 103 1.34 17.17 6.70
N LEU A 104 1.28 15.93 6.23
CA LEU A 104 2.10 14.86 6.79
C LEU A 104 3.56 15.02 6.36
N PRO A 105 4.53 14.61 7.19
CA PRO A 105 5.93 14.53 6.77
C PRO A 105 6.07 13.38 5.77
N LEU A 106 5.90 13.66 4.48
CA LEU A 106 5.95 12.64 3.43
C LEU A 106 7.38 12.17 3.18
N ARG A 107 7.53 10.89 2.84
CA ARG A 107 8.80 10.35 2.35
C ARG A 107 9.08 10.89 0.97
N SER A 108 10.35 11.14 0.69
CA SER A 108 10.83 11.50 -0.65
C SER A 108 11.52 10.30 -1.31
N HIS A 109 11.58 10.30 -2.63
CA HIS A 109 12.36 9.31 -3.38
C HIS A 109 13.80 9.23 -2.89
N ILE A 110 14.45 10.38 -2.72
CA ILE A 110 15.85 10.49 -2.30
C ILE A 110 16.04 9.96 -0.88
N SER A 111 15.18 10.35 0.07
CA SER A 111 15.31 9.88 1.46
C SER A 111 15.14 8.37 1.59
N MET A 112 14.20 7.77 0.84
CA MET A 112 14.02 6.32 0.84
C MET A 112 15.21 5.58 0.24
N LEU A 113 15.81 6.09 -0.84
CA LEU A 113 17.01 5.48 -1.42
C LEU A 113 18.22 5.61 -0.49
N ALA A 114 18.39 6.76 0.16
CA ALA A 114 19.46 6.97 1.13
C ALA A 114 19.33 6.03 2.33
N ASP A 115 18.11 5.83 2.86
CA ASP A 115 17.84 4.87 3.93
C ASP A 115 18.18 3.43 3.51
N ALA A 116 17.81 3.05 2.28
CA ALA A 116 18.11 1.72 1.73
C ALA A 116 19.62 1.49 1.57
N GLU A 117 20.34 2.48 1.05
CA GLU A 117 21.80 2.47 0.91
C GLU A 117 22.50 2.41 2.26
N ALA A 118 22.03 3.20 3.24
CA ALA A 118 22.57 3.16 4.60
C ALA A 118 22.42 1.77 5.21
N VAL A 119 21.33 1.04 4.95
CA VAL A 119 21.19 -0.34 5.43
C VAL A 119 22.13 -1.29 4.70
N ALA A 120 22.26 -1.17 3.38
CA ALA A 120 23.12 -2.03 2.57
C ALA A 120 24.63 -1.83 2.83
N CYS A 121 25.04 -0.59 3.16
CA CYS A 121 26.42 -0.23 3.44
C CYS A 121 26.79 -0.28 4.93
N ALA A 122 25.92 -0.79 5.80
CA ALA A 122 26.25 -0.97 7.22
C ALA A 122 27.37 -2.00 7.39
N GLU A 123 28.27 -1.76 8.35
CA GLU A 123 29.46 -2.59 8.54
C GLU A 123 29.12 -3.94 9.19
N THR A 124 28.03 -3.97 9.95
CA THR A 124 27.59 -5.16 10.69
C THR A 124 26.10 -5.43 10.49
N ASN A 125 25.71 -6.70 10.62
CA ASN A 125 24.29 -7.10 10.61
C ASN A 125 23.47 -6.43 11.72
N ALA A 126 24.10 -6.16 12.88
CA ALA A 126 23.46 -5.47 13.99
C ALA A 126 23.13 -4.01 13.61
N GLU A 127 24.08 -3.32 12.99
CA GLU A 127 23.90 -1.96 12.51
C GLU A 127 22.86 -1.91 11.37
N ALA A 128 22.95 -2.80 10.39
CA ALA A 128 21.95 -2.92 9.31
C ALA A 128 20.54 -3.11 9.89
N GLY A 129 20.40 -4.02 10.86
CA GLY A 129 19.15 -4.28 11.56
C GLY A 129 18.62 -3.08 12.34
N TRP A 130 19.50 -2.32 13.00
CA TRP A 130 19.14 -1.09 13.70
C TRP A 130 18.68 0.00 12.72
N ARG A 131 19.45 0.28 11.67
CA ARG A 131 19.12 1.25 10.61
C ARG A 131 17.78 0.90 9.96
N ALA A 132 17.59 -0.37 9.62
CA ALA A 132 16.33 -0.86 9.04
C ALA A 132 15.14 -0.70 9.98
N THR A 133 15.36 -0.84 11.29
CA THR A 133 14.32 -0.58 12.29
C THR A 133 13.99 0.90 12.35
N GLN A 134 14.97 1.80 12.34
CA GLN A 134 14.73 3.24 12.41
C GLN A 134 14.02 3.78 11.16
N SER A 135 14.52 3.42 9.98
CA SER A 135 13.96 3.89 8.70
C SER A 135 12.69 3.15 8.27
N GLY A 136 12.49 1.92 8.74
CA GLY A 136 11.44 1.04 8.23
C GLY A 136 11.75 0.43 6.85
N ILE A 137 12.99 0.50 6.38
CA ILE A 137 13.46 -0.05 5.09
C ILE A 137 14.53 -1.11 5.36
N ASN A 138 14.39 -2.31 4.81
CA ASN A 138 15.31 -3.43 5.00
C ASN A 138 16.52 -3.43 4.07
N GLY A 139 16.53 -2.61 3.02
CA GLY A 139 17.65 -2.54 2.08
C GLY A 139 17.25 -2.07 0.69
N ILE A 140 18.16 -2.26 -0.26
CA ILE A 140 17.96 -1.90 -1.67
C ILE A 140 17.05 -2.91 -2.35
N SER A 141 16.03 -2.42 -3.05
CA SER A 141 15.18 -3.22 -3.95
C SER A 141 15.77 -3.27 -5.35
N ILE A 142 15.65 -4.41 -6.05
CA ILE A 142 16.04 -4.55 -7.46
C ILE A 142 15.41 -3.49 -8.38
N TRP A 143 14.23 -2.99 -8.02
CA TRP A 143 13.55 -1.97 -8.83
C TRP A 143 14.29 -0.63 -8.83
N ARG A 144 15.19 -0.36 -7.87
CA ARG A 144 15.99 0.88 -7.78
C ARG A 144 16.77 1.16 -9.06
N HIS A 145 17.12 0.14 -9.83
CA HIS A 145 17.88 0.28 -11.08
C HIS A 145 17.08 0.93 -12.21
N PHE A 146 15.76 1.04 -12.09
CA PHE A 146 14.90 1.66 -13.10
C PHE A 146 14.63 3.12 -12.74
N GLY A 147 15.29 4.05 -13.43
CA GLY A 147 15.10 5.51 -13.21
C GLY A 147 13.70 6.04 -13.53
N SER A 148 12.81 5.20 -14.07
CA SER A 148 11.38 5.49 -14.28
C SER A 148 10.51 5.12 -13.08
N VAL A 149 11.06 4.39 -12.10
CA VAL A 149 10.38 4.06 -10.84
C VAL A 149 10.73 5.12 -9.80
N ILE A 150 9.71 5.74 -9.21
CA ILE A 150 9.85 6.81 -8.22
C ILE A 150 9.24 6.34 -6.90
N TRP A 151 9.99 6.50 -5.81
CA TRP A 151 9.55 6.07 -4.48
C TRP A 151 8.86 7.23 -3.74
N PRO A 152 7.76 6.99 -3.01
CA PRO A 152 6.96 5.77 -2.99
C PRO A 152 5.87 5.71 -4.09
N THR A 153 5.80 6.71 -4.98
CA THR A 153 4.64 6.95 -5.86
C THR A 153 4.42 5.93 -6.97
N SER A 154 5.46 5.24 -7.42
CA SER A 154 5.36 4.10 -8.36
C SER A 154 4.79 2.84 -7.71
N PHE A 155 4.50 2.87 -6.41
CA PHE A 155 3.91 1.78 -5.64
C PHE A 155 2.57 2.23 -5.02
N PRO A 156 1.52 2.37 -5.85
CA PRO A 156 0.24 2.93 -5.43
C PRO A 156 -0.48 2.04 -4.40
N LEU A 157 -1.39 2.65 -3.63
CA LEU A 157 -2.20 1.93 -2.65
C LEU A 157 -3.23 1.09 -3.39
N ASP A 158 -3.33 -0.17 -2.98
CA ASP A 158 -4.36 -1.06 -3.49
C ASP A 158 -5.69 -0.75 -2.79
N PHE A 159 -6.44 0.19 -3.39
CA PHE A 159 -7.71 0.64 -2.86
C PHE A 159 -8.76 -0.49 -2.81
N MET A 160 -8.69 -1.44 -3.76
CA MET A 160 -9.59 -2.59 -3.80
C MET A 160 -9.43 -3.44 -2.54
N HIS A 161 -8.23 -3.93 -2.26
CA HIS A 161 -8.01 -4.76 -1.08
C HIS A 161 -8.18 -3.94 0.21
N LEU A 162 -7.72 -2.68 0.23
CA LEU A 162 -7.76 -1.85 1.43
C LEU A 162 -9.18 -1.50 1.89
N VAL A 163 -10.03 -1.06 0.95
CA VAL A 163 -11.36 -0.50 1.27
C VAL A 163 -12.46 -1.50 0.96
N PHE A 164 -12.37 -2.19 -0.17
CA PHE A 164 -13.45 -3.01 -0.71
C PHE A 164 -13.32 -4.52 -0.42
N GLU A 165 -12.29 -4.94 0.31
CA GLU A 165 -12.17 -6.32 0.78
C GLU A 165 -11.98 -6.38 2.30
N ASN A 166 -10.97 -5.69 2.83
CA ASN A 166 -10.56 -5.85 4.22
C ASN A 166 -11.49 -5.20 5.25
N VAL A 167 -12.22 -4.13 4.88
CA VAL A 167 -13.00 -3.32 5.84
C VAL A 167 -14.47 -3.14 5.45
N VAL A 168 -14.96 -3.86 4.44
CA VAL A 168 -16.35 -3.74 3.98
C VAL A 168 -17.38 -3.94 5.09
N PRO A 169 -17.27 -4.96 5.97
CA PRO A 169 -18.23 -5.12 7.06
C PRO A 169 -18.26 -3.90 7.99
N LEU A 170 -17.09 -3.37 8.35
CA LEU A 170 -16.98 -2.17 9.19
C LEU A 170 -17.58 -0.94 8.50
N LEU A 171 -17.35 -0.74 7.20
CA LEU A 171 -17.93 0.37 6.45
C LEU A 171 -19.45 0.28 6.40
N LEU A 172 -19.99 -0.92 6.16
CA LEU A 172 -21.43 -1.17 6.22
C LEU A 172 -21.99 -0.87 7.61
N ASP A 173 -21.33 -1.35 8.67
CA ASP A 173 -21.76 -1.08 10.05
C ASP A 173 -21.74 0.43 10.37
N LEU A 174 -20.75 1.16 9.86
CA LEU A 174 -20.67 2.62 10.02
C LEU A 174 -21.80 3.33 9.26
N TRP A 175 -22.05 2.98 8.01
CA TRP A 175 -23.10 3.59 7.20
C TRP A 175 -24.50 3.22 7.67
N LEU A 176 -24.68 2.06 8.30
CA LEU A 176 -25.96 1.63 8.88
C LEU A 176 -26.13 2.12 10.34
N GLY A 177 -25.12 2.76 10.93
CA GLY A 177 -25.16 3.25 12.31
C GLY A 177 -25.13 2.14 13.37
N THR A 178 -24.77 0.91 12.99
CA THR A 178 -24.71 -0.26 13.88
C THR A 178 -23.34 -0.46 14.53
N SER A 179 -22.31 0.23 14.03
CA SER A 179 -20.97 0.19 14.60
C SER A 179 -20.92 0.80 16.00
N LYS A 180 -20.16 0.17 16.91
CA LYS A 180 -19.84 0.72 18.24
C LYS A 180 -19.13 2.09 18.22
N HIS A 181 -18.64 2.49 17.05
CA HIS A 181 -17.92 3.74 16.84
C HIS A 181 -18.83 4.90 16.40
N CYS A 182 -20.09 4.61 16.06
CA CYS A 182 -21.08 5.62 15.69
C CYS A 182 -21.52 6.43 16.90
N ARG A 183 -21.84 7.70 16.66
CA ARG A 183 -22.50 8.63 17.57
C ARG A 183 -23.83 9.06 16.97
N GLU A 184 -24.77 9.42 17.84
CA GLU A 184 -26.05 9.95 17.40
C GLU A 184 -25.82 11.25 16.59
N GLY A 185 -26.38 11.30 15.38
CA GLY A 185 -26.24 12.45 14.48
C GLY A 185 -25.00 12.44 13.57
N ASP A 186 -24.26 11.34 13.47
CA ASP A 186 -23.14 11.24 12.52
C ASP A 186 -23.62 11.38 11.06
N ASP A 187 -23.10 12.40 10.35
CA ASP A 187 -23.49 12.78 8.98
C ASP A 187 -23.27 11.70 7.91
N PHE A 188 -22.43 10.71 8.19
CA PHE A 188 -22.14 9.59 7.28
C PHE A 188 -23.12 8.42 7.43
N THR A 189 -24.02 8.46 8.41
CA THR A 189 -25.02 7.42 8.63
C THR A 189 -26.17 7.58 7.65
N LEU A 190 -26.49 6.52 6.92
CA LEU A 190 -27.61 6.51 5.99
C LEU A 190 -28.93 6.47 6.76
N PRO A 191 -29.92 7.31 6.41
CA PRO A 191 -31.27 7.18 6.93
C PRO A 191 -31.81 5.76 6.66
N PRO A 192 -32.53 5.13 7.61
CA PRO A 192 -33.01 3.75 7.47
C PRO A 192 -33.82 3.49 6.20
N ALA A 193 -34.59 4.49 5.75
CA ALA A 193 -35.35 4.42 4.50
C ALA A 193 -34.44 4.36 3.26
N ILE A 194 -33.35 5.12 3.25
CA ILE A 194 -32.37 5.11 2.15
C ILE A 194 -31.61 3.79 2.14
N ALA A 195 -31.12 3.34 3.31
CA ALA A 195 -30.43 2.06 3.42
C ALA A 195 -31.29 0.89 2.91
N SER A 196 -32.58 0.88 3.28
CA SER A 196 -33.55 -0.14 2.83
C SER A 196 -33.77 -0.08 1.31
N ALA A 197 -33.93 1.12 0.75
CA ALA A 197 -34.09 1.32 -0.69
C ALA A 197 -32.86 0.85 -1.48
N VAL A 198 -31.65 1.15 -1.00
CA VAL A 198 -30.39 0.67 -1.60
C VAL A 198 -30.32 -0.85 -1.55
N ALA A 199 -30.61 -1.47 -0.41
CA ALA A 199 -30.60 -2.93 -0.26
C ALA A 199 -31.57 -3.62 -1.23
N GLU A 200 -32.78 -3.07 -1.39
CA GLU A 200 -33.77 -3.56 -2.35
C GLU A 200 -33.27 -3.45 -3.80
N GLN A 201 -32.65 -2.32 -4.16
CA GLN A 201 -32.07 -2.12 -5.50
C GLN A 201 -30.90 -3.08 -5.78
N VAL A 202 -30.02 -3.32 -4.80
CA VAL A 202 -28.93 -4.29 -4.91
C VAL A 202 -29.48 -5.71 -5.09
N SER A 203 -30.55 -6.07 -4.38
CA SER A 203 -31.21 -7.37 -4.54
C SER A 203 -31.79 -7.56 -5.96
N LYS A 204 -32.44 -6.51 -6.50
CA LYS A 204 -33.01 -6.51 -7.86
C LYS A 204 -31.93 -6.55 -8.94
N SER A 205 -30.83 -5.81 -8.76
CA SER A 205 -29.75 -5.74 -9.75
C SER A 205 -29.04 -7.08 -9.96
N GLY A 206 -29.10 -8.00 -8.99
CA GLY A 206 -28.60 -9.35 -9.14
C GLY A 206 -29.19 -10.14 -10.32
N GLN A 207 -30.33 -9.73 -10.88
CA GLN A 207 -30.91 -10.31 -12.10
C GLN A 207 -30.32 -9.73 -13.40
N THR A 208 -29.74 -8.53 -13.34
CA THR A 208 -29.26 -7.77 -14.51
C THR A 208 -27.74 -7.68 -14.61
N ILE A 209 -27.01 -8.06 -13.54
CA ILE A 209 -25.55 -8.10 -13.58
C ILE A 209 -25.10 -9.17 -14.58
N PRO A 210 -24.33 -8.83 -15.62
CA PRO A 210 -23.82 -9.82 -16.57
C PRO A 210 -23.00 -10.88 -15.84
N GLY A 211 -23.19 -12.16 -16.19
CA GLY A 211 -22.49 -13.28 -15.55
C GLY A 211 -20.95 -13.21 -15.65
N ALA A 212 -20.42 -12.39 -16.57
CA ALA A 212 -18.99 -12.10 -16.69
C ALA A 212 -18.42 -11.37 -15.45
N PHE A 213 -19.25 -10.66 -14.68
CA PHE A 213 -18.84 -9.97 -13.45
C PHE A 213 -19.00 -10.83 -12.19
N GLY A 214 -19.65 -11.98 -12.28
CA GLY A 214 -19.84 -12.88 -11.15
C GLY A 214 -21.20 -13.59 -11.15
N ARG A 215 -21.35 -14.55 -10.24
CA ARG A 215 -22.64 -15.23 -10.00
C ARG A 215 -23.47 -14.40 -9.03
N ARG A 216 -24.79 -14.46 -9.21
CA ARG A 216 -25.76 -13.90 -8.24
C ARG A 216 -25.46 -14.45 -6.85
N VAL A 217 -25.34 -13.55 -5.87
CA VAL A 217 -25.25 -13.94 -4.45
C VAL A 217 -26.60 -14.58 -4.06
N PRO A 218 -26.63 -15.83 -3.59
CA PRO A 218 -27.86 -16.44 -3.09
C PRO A 218 -28.42 -15.59 -1.94
N HIS A 219 -29.74 -15.46 -1.84
CA HIS A 219 -30.36 -14.75 -0.71
C HIS A 219 -29.83 -15.33 0.62
N LEU A 220 -29.27 -14.47 1.48
CA LEU A 220 -28.98 -14.73 2.88
C LEU A 220 -30.28 -14.67 3.69
#